data_AF-A0A3A9DQD0-F1
#
_entry.id   AF-A0A3A9DQD0-F1
#
_cell.length_a   1.000
_cell.length_b   1.000
_cell.length_c   1.000
_cell.angle_alpha   90.00
_cell.angle_beta   90.00
_cell.angle_gamma   90.00
#
_symmetry.space_group_name_H-M   'P 1'
#
loop_
_entity.id
_entity.type
_entity.pdbx_description
1 polymer ?
#
loop_
_entity_poly.entity_id
_entity_poly.type
_entity_poly.pdbx_seq_one_letter_code
_entity_poly.pdbx_strand_id
1 'polypeptide(L)'
;MSSCLKSGLAPAIRSMIDYKVSLGYEESTYLPRSHSLDRYCTEHFPDETSLTREVVSGWLERHPGESIGYFHSRAGYARGLGKYLASMGIPAFILPEKFTSGRSCFLPYIFTDSELKALFHVIDVQGGKE
;
A
#
# COMPACT_ATOMS: atom_id res chain seq x y z
N MET A 1 12.91 21.94 -11.42
CA MET A 1 11.95 21.11 -12.17
C MET A 1 11.34 20.13 -11.18
N SER A 2 10.16 20.46 -10.65
CA SER A 2 9.42 19.56 -9.76
C SER A 2 9.18 18.25 -10.52
N SER A 3 9.65 17.14 -9.95
CA SER A 3 9.51 15.81 -10.54
C SER A 3 8.02 15.56 -10.82
N CYS A 4 7.67 15.33 -12.08
CA CYS A 4 6.29 15.04 -12.45
C CYS A 4 5.96 13.61 -12.02
N LEU A 5 4.87 13.42 -11.26
CA LEU A 5 4.30 12.09 -10.97
C LEU A 5 3.71 11.51 -12.26
N LYS A 6 4.02 10.25 -12.58
CA LYS A 6 3.76 9.62 -13.89
C LYS A 6 2.93 8.33 -13.84
N SER A 7 2.85 7.66 -12.70
CA SER A 7 2.13 6.38 -12.59
C SER A 7 0.61 6.55 -12.70
N GLY A 8 -0.13 5.45 -12.87
CA GLY A 8 -1.59 5.45 -12.81
C GLY A 8 -2.15 5.96 -11.47
N LEU A 9 -1.37 5.87 -10.36
CA LEU A 9 -1.73 6.43 -9.07
C LEU A 9 -1.43 7.93 -8.93
N ALA A 10 -0.78 8.56 -9.91
CA ALA A 10 -0.41 9.98 -9.85
C ALA A 10 -1.61 10.91 -9.52
N PRO A 11 -2.82 10.72 -10.10
CA PRO A 11 -3.99 11.53 -9.74
C PRO A 11 -4.39 11.38 -8.26
N ALA A 12 -4.40 10.16 -7.74
CA ALA A 12 -4.71 9.87 -6.33
C ALA A 12 -3.69 10.52 -5.38
N ILE A 13 -2.41 10.45 -5.73
CA ILE A 13 -1.31 11.06 -4.95
C ILE A 13 -1.46 12.58 -4.93
N ARG A 14 -1.67 13.22 -6.09
CA ARG A 14 -1.85 14.67 -6.20
C ARG A 14 -3.06 15.15 -5.41
N SER A 15 -4.19 14.46 -5.55
CA SER A 15 -5.43 14.78 -4.82
C SER A 15 -5.22 14.78 -3.31
N MET A 16 -4.47 13.80 -2.78
CA MET A 16 -4.12 13.79 -1.35
C MET A 16 -3.22 14.95 -0.95
N ILE A 17 -2.21 15.27 -1.76
CA ILE A 17 -1.29 16.39 -1.50
C ILE A 17 -2.07 17.71 -1.48
N ASP A 18 -2.91 17.96 -2.48
CA ASP A 18 -3.75 19.16 -2.57
C ASP A 18 -4.66 19.30 -1.35
N TYR A 19 -5.28 18.19 -0.93
CA TYR A 19 -6.07 18.14 0.30
C TYR A 19 -5.22 18.50 1.53
N LYS A 20 -4.02 17.94 1.69
CA LYS A 20 -3.14 18.25 2.81
C LYS A 20 -2.67 19.71 2.79
N VAL A 21 -2.36 20.26 1.63
CA VAL A 21 -2.00 21.68 1.48
C VAL A 21 -3.18 22.57 1.85
N SER A 22 -4.41 22.22 1.45
CA SER A 22 -5.61 22.97 1.84
C SER A 22 -5.88 23.00 3.35
N LEU A 23 -5.35 22.01 4.09
CA LEU A 23 -5.39 21.94 5.54
C LEU A 23 -4.24 22.70 6.22
N GLY A 24 -3.37 23.35 5.44
CA GLY A 24 -2.21 24.11 5.92
C GLY A 24 -0.94 23.29 6.13
N TYR A 25 -0.87 22.05 5.64
CA TYR A 25 0.38 21.28 5.66
C TYR A 25 1.30 21.68 4.51
N GLU A 26 2.61 21.53 4.72
CA GLU A 26 3.61 21.81 3.69
C GLU A 26 3.69 20.66 2.67
N GLU A 27 3.59 20.97 1.38
CA GLU A 27 3.69 20.00 0.29
C GLU A 27 4.99 19.16 0.36
N SER A 28 6.12 19.80 0.69
CA SER A 28 7.44 19.18 0.77
C SER A 28 7.49 18.00 1.75
N THR A 29 6.59 17.98 2.74
CA THR A 29 6.46 16.88 3.70
C THR A 29 6.01 15.59 3.01
N TYR A 30 5.28 15.66 1.91
CA TYR A 30 4.71 14.50 1.22
C TYR A 30 5.55 14.06 0.02
N LEU A 31 6.12 15.03 -0.72
CA LEU A 31 6.82 14.79 -2.00
C LEU A 31 7.83 13.64 -2.00
N PRO A 32 8.73 13.46 -1.00
CA PRO A 32 9.71 12.37 -1.04
C PRO A 32 9.07 10.97 -1.10
N ARG A 33 8.00 10.75 -0.31
CA ARG A 33 7.27 9.48 -0.28
C ARG A 33 6.38 9.35 -1.52
N SER A 34 5.77 10.45 -1.96
CA SER A 34 4.97 10.50 -3.19
C SER A 34 5.78 10.09 -4.41
N HIS A 35 6.98 10.64 -4.60
CA HIS A 35 7.88 10.25 -5.69
C HIS A 35 8.40 8.82 -5.54
N SER A 36 8.72 8.40 -4.32
CA SER A 36 9.16 7.02 -4.09
C SER A 36 8.08 5.99 -4.43
N LEU A 37 6.81 6.26 -4.08
CA LEU A 37 5.69 5.40 -4.43
C LEU A 37 5.40 5.45 -5.94
N ASP A 38 5.34 6.64 -6.52
CA ASP A 38 5.04 6.82 -7.96
C ASP A 38 6.08 6.16 -8.86
N ARG A 39 7.37 6.25 -8.51
CA ARG A 39 8.43 5.53 -9.21
C ARG A 39 8.24 4.02 -9.10
N TYR A 40 7.96 3.52 -7.90
CA TYR A 40 7.72 2.10 -7.68
C TYR A 40 6.54 1.58 -8.52
N CYS A 41 5.42 2.33 -8.55
CA CYS A 41 4.27 1.99 -9.38
C CYS A 41 4.62 2.03 -10.88
N THR A 42 5.40 3.00 -11.33
CA THR A 42 5.83 3.07 -12.74
C THR A 42 6.67 1.85 -13.15
N GLU A 43 7.50 1.32 -12.24
CA GLU A 43 8.40 0.19 -12.50
C GLU A 43 7.71 -1.18 -12.41
N HIS A 44 6.79 -1.35 -11.45
CA HIS A 44 6.22 -2.67 -11.12
C HIS A 44 4.72 -2.81 -11.45
N PHE A 45 3.99 -1.70 -11.54
CA PHE A 45 2.53 -1.67 -11.70
C PHE A 45 2.09 -0.55 -12.67
N PRO A 46 2.59 -0.51 -13.92
CA PRO A 46 2.40 0.63 -14.83
C PRO A 46 0.93 0.91 -15.18
N ASP A 47 0.11 -0.14 -15.25
CA ASP A 47 -1.31 -0.06 -15.60
C ASP A 47 -2.24 0.05 -14.37
N GLU A 48 -1.69 -0.04 -13.16
CA GLU A 48 -2.47 0.03 -11.93
C GLU A 48 -2.82 1.48 -11.61
N THR A 49 -4.09 1.70 -11.29
CA THR A 49 -4.65 3.04 -10.98
C THR A 49 -5.18 3.11 -9.56
N SER A 50 -5.26 1.97 -8.86
CA SER A 50 -5.78 1.86 -7.51
C SER A 50 -4.67 1.56 -6.50
N LEU A 51 -4.83 2.04 -5.27
CA LEU A 51 -3.93 1.67 -4.17
C LEU A 51 -4.30 0.27 -3.66
N THR A 52 -3.80 -0.78 -4.32
CA THR A 52 -4.08 -2.18 -3.98
C THR A 52 -3.21 -2.68 -2.83
N ARG A 53 -3.53 -3.86 -2.31
CA ARG A 53 -2.72 -4.52 -1.28
C ARG A 53 -1.33 -4.81 -1.81
N GLU A 54 -1.24 -5.27 -3.05
CA GLU A 54 -0.04 -5.70 -3.76
C GLU A 54 0.92 -4.52 -3.97
N VAL A 55 0.38 -3.37 -4.39
CA VAL A 55 1.14 -2.12 -4.52
C VAL A 55 1.73 -1.72 -3.17
N VAL A 56 0.92 -1.71 -2.12
CA VAL A 56 1.37 -1.29 -0.78
C VAL A 56 2.37 -2.28 -0.19
N SER A 57 2.11 -3.58 -0.27
CA SER A 57 3.00 -4.61 0.29
C SER A 57 4.33 -4.67 -0.44
N GLY A 58 4.31 -4.62 -1.78
CA GLY A 58 5.52 -4.63 -2.58
C GLY A 58 6.32 -3.35 -2.39
N TRP A 59 5.66 -2.19 -2.34
CA TRP A 59 6.36 -0.94 -2.04
C TRP A 59 7.00 -0.99 -0.65
N LEU A 60 6.30 -1.51 0.36
CA LEU A 60 6.80 -1.62 1.73
C LEU A 60 7.78 -2.78 1.93
N GLU A 61 8.18 -3.50 0.89
CA GLU A 61 9.26 -4.47 1.04
C GLU A 61 10.54 -3.78 1.55
N ARG A 62 11.18 -4.41 2.53
CA ARG A 62 12.29 -3.78 3.26
C ARG A 62 13.60 -4.02 2.52
N HIS A 63 14.30 -2.94 2.19
CA HIS A 63 15.58 -3.04 1.50
C HIS A 63 16.75 -3.23 2.48
N PRO A 64 17.80 -3.96 2.10
CA PRO A 64 19.06 -4.00 2.86
C PRO A 64 19.60 -2.57 3.04
N GLY A 65 19.82 -2.16 4.29
CA GLY A 65 20.29 -0.81 4.62
C GLY A 65 19.18 0.24 4.82
N GLU A 66 17.91 -0.12 4.67
CA GLU A 66 16.80 0.79 4.99
C GLU A 66 16.71 1.05 6.51
N SER A 67 16.67 2.33 6.89
CA SER A 67 16.46 2.70 8.30
C SER A 67 15.03 2.40 8.74
N ILE A 68 14.88 1.94 10.00
CA ILE A 68 13.57 1.64 10.59
C ILE A 68 12.66 2.89 10.55
N GLY A 69 13.22 4.08 10.79
CA GLY A 69 12.47 5.34 10.73
C GLY A 69 11.91 5.65 9.34
N TYR A 70 12.71 5.41 8.28
CA TYR A 70 12.24 5.59 6.91
C TYR A 70 11.15 4.59 6.54
N PHE A 71 11.32 3.32 6.92
CA PHE A 71 10.28 2.30 6.75
C PHE A 71 8.95 2.69 7.42
N HIS A 72 8.98 3.13 8.68
CA HIS A 72 7.77 3.62 9.37
C HIS A 72 7.17 4.85 8.69
N SER A 73 7.99 5.75 8.15
CA SER A 73 7.54 6.91 7.40
C SER A 73 6.78 6.50 6.12
N ARG A 74 7.29 5.52 5.37
CA ARG A 74 6.59 4.96 4.20
C ARG A 74 5.29 4.26 4.58
N ALA A 75 5.30 3.44 5.62
CA ALA A 75 4.09 2.76 6.11
C ALA A 75 3.01 3.74 6.57
N GLY A 76 3.40 4.79 7.32
CA GLY A 76 2.50 5.86 7.73
C GLY A 76 1.90 6.60 6.55
N TYR A 77 2.72 6.89 5.53
CA TYR A 77 2.27 7.53 4.29
C TYR A 77 1.27 6.67 3.52
N ALA A 78 1.57 5.39 3.27
CA ALA A 78 0.66 4.46 2.60
C ALA A 78 -0.69 4.36 3.32
N ARG A 79 -0.67 4.27 4.65
CA ARG A 79 -1.88 4.28 5.47
C ARG A 79 -2.67 5.57 5.33
N GLY A 80 -1.98 6.72 5.35
CA GLY A 80 -2.57 8.04 5.17
C GLY A 80 -3.27 8.16 3.81
N LEU A 81 -2.63 7.70 2.74
CA LEU A 81 -3.19 7.70 1.39
C LEU A 81 -4.42 6.79 1.28
N GLY A 82 -4.34 5.57 1.81
CA GLY A 82 -5.50 4.65 1.83
C GLY A 82 -6.69 5.22 2.59
N LYS A 83 -6.46 5.81 3.79
CA LYS A 83 -7.53 6.47 4.58
C LYS A 83 -8.12 7.67 3.84
N TYR A 84 -7.29 8.47 3.18
CA TYR A 84 -7.74 9.61 2.36
C TYR A 84 -8.65 9.15 1.21
N LEU A 85 -8.20 8.18 0.42
CA LEU A 85 -8.99 7.66 -0.71
C LEU A 85 -10.32 7.07 -0.26
N ALA A 86 -10.32 6.30 0.82
CA ALA A 86 -11.56 5.77 1.40
C ALA A 86 -12.53 6.89 1.84
N SER A 87 -12.01 7.99 2.42
CA SER A 87 -12.84 9.14 2.80
C SER A 87 -13.43 9.90 1.60
N MET A 88 -12.81 9.79 0.43
CA MET A 88 -13.31 10.34 -0.83
C MET A 88 -14.27 9.37 -1.57
N GLY A 89 -14.59 8.21 -0.97
CA GLY A 89 -15.41 7.18 -1.60
C GLY A 89 -14.68 6.37 -2.68
N ILE A 90 -13.35 6.49 -2.79
CA ILE A 90 -12.53 5.75 -3.74
C ILE A 90 -12.07 4.45 -3.07
N PRO A 91 -12.37 3.26 -3.64
CA PRO A 91 -11.90 2.00 -3.11
C PRO A 91 -10.36 1.95 -3.06
N ALA A 92 -9.80 1.71 -1.87
CA ALA A 92 -8.36 1.63 -1.66
C ALA A 92 -8.03 0.69 -0.51
N PHE A 93 -6.88 0.02 -0.61
CA PHE A 93 -6.34 -0.76 0.49
C PHE A 93 -5.84 0.16 1.61
N ILE A 94 -6.31 -0.09 2.84
CA ILE A 94 -5.87 0.64 4.03
C ILE A 94 -4.90 -0.25 4.80
N LEU A 95 -3.65 0.19 4.90
CA LEU A 95 -2.63 -0.53 5.67
C LEU A 95 -3.02 -0.64 7.16
N PRO A 96 -3.10 -1.85 7.74
CA PRO A 96 -3.50 -2.04 9.14
C PRO A 96 -2.60 -1.27 10.12
N GLU A 97 -3.18 -0.80 11.23
CA GLU A 97 -2.44 0.00 12.23
C GLU A 97 -1.32 -0.81 12.89
N LYS A 98 -1.57 -2.10 13.12
CA LYS A 98 -0.60 -3.03 13.72
C LYS A 98 0.49 -3.52 12.77
N PHE A 99 0.49 -3.09 11.50
CA PHE A 99 1.48 -3.53 10.51
C PHE A 99 2.93 -3.25 10.95
N THR A 100 3.14 -2.16 11.69
CA THR A 100 4.47 -1.76 12.17
C THR A 100 4.65 -1.99 13.67
N SER A 101 3.75 -2.72 14.33
CA SER A 101 3.76 -2.95 15.78
C SER A 101 4.56 -4.21 16.11
N GLY A 102 5.88 -4.09 16.25
CA GLY A 102 6.74 -5.16 16.79
C GLY A 102 7.97 -5.52 15.93
N ARG A 103 8.62 -6.64 16.27
CA ARG A 103 9.80 -7.19 15.56
C ARG A 103 9.46 -7.85 14.21
N SER A 104 8.18 -7.93 13.85
CA SER A 104 7.68 -8.59 12.64
C SER A 104 6.69 -7.68 11.92
N CYS A 105 6.97 -7.37 10.65
CA CYS A 105 6.03 -6.72 9.75
C CYS A 105 5.21 -7.82 9.08
N PHE A 106 4.06 -8.18 9.67
CA PHE A 106 3.20 -9.22 9.13
C PHE A 106 1.92 -8.60 8.58
N LEU A 107 1.71 -8.73 7.27
CA LEU A 107 0.43 -8.43 6.64
C LEU A 107 -0.38 -9.75 6.65
N PRO A 108 -1.44 -9.89 7.46
CA PRO A 108 -2.23 -11.10 7.46
C PRO A 108 -2.82 -11.33 6.07
N TYR A 109 -2.41 -12.43 5.46
CA TYR A 109 -3.01 -12.92 4.23
C TYR A 109 -4.39 -13.47 4.57
N ILE A 110 -5.43 -12.79 4.08
CA ILE A 110 -6.81 -13.24 4.22
C ILE A 110 -7.14 -13.91 2.89
N PHE A 111 -7.39 -15.22 2.93
CA PHE A 111 -7.76 -16.00 1.76
C PHE A 111 -9.07 -15.46 1.17
N THR A 112 -9.12 -15.40 -0.15
CA THR A 112 -10.35 -15.21 -0.92
C THR A 112 -11.25 -16.44 -0.81
N ASP A 113 -12.54 -16.29 -1.09
CA ASP A 113 -13.49 -17.42 -1.11
C ASP A 113 -13.04 -18.56 -2.02
N SER A 114 -12.41 -18.23 -3.15
CA SER A 114 -11.87 -19.22 -4.09
C SER A 114 -10.70 -19.99 -3.49
N GLU A 115 -9.80 -19.31 -2.80
CA GLU A 115 -8.66 -19.94 -2.14
C GLU A 115 -9.09 -20.76 -0.92
N LEU A 116 -10.07 -20.29 -0.15
CA LEU A 116 -10.68 -21.07 0.93
C LEU A 116 -11.34 -22.34 0.40
N LYS A 117 -12.11 -22.25 -0.69
CA LYS A 117 -12.72 -23.44 -1.33
C LYS A 117 -11.66 -24.44 -1.80
N ALA A 118 -10.60 -23.96 -2.44
CA ALA A 118 -9.50 -24.82 -2.88
C ALA A 118 -8.79 -25.49 -1.70
N LEU A 119 -8.54 -24.73 -0.61
CA LEU A 119 -7.94 -25.24 0.61
C LEU A 119 -8.81 -26.34 1.24
N PHE A 120 -10.11 -26.08 1.45
CA PHE A 120 -11.03 -27.06 2.03
C PHE A 120 -11.18 -28.30 1.15
N HIS A 121 -11.22 -28.14 -0.17
CA HIS A 121 -11.30 -29.26 -1.10
C HIS A 121 -10.13 -30.25 -0.94
N VAL A 122 -8.89 -29.75 -0.79
CA VAL A 122 -7.72 -30.63 -0.58
C VAL A 122 -7.81 -31.36 0.76
N ILE A 123 -8.27 -30.68 1.82
CA ILE A 123 -8.44 -31.27 3.16
C ILE A 123 -9.49 -32.38 3.12
N ASP A 124 -10.65 -32.12 2.52
CA ASP A 124 -11.77 -33.06 2.42
C ASP A 124 -11.36 -34.33 1.63
N VAL A 125 -10.52 -34.18 0.60
CA VAL A 125 -10.01 -35.31 -0.21
C VAL A 125 -8.95 -36.12 0.55
N GLN A 126 -8.22 -35.53 1.48
CA GLN A 126 -7.21 -36.24 2.28
C GLN A 126 -7.79 -37.00 3.48
N GLY A 127 -8.96 -36.60 4.00
CA GLY A 127 -9.66 -37.28 5.10
C GLY A 127 -10.34 -38.60 4.74
N GLY A 128 -10.24 -39.07 3.48
CA GLY A 128 -10.89 -40.28 2.99
C GLY A 128 -9.99 -41.50 2.79
N LYS A 129 -8.77 -41.49 3.35
CA LYS A 129 -7.84 -42.64 3.30
C LYS A 129 -7.57 -43.18 4.71
N GLU A 130 -8.54 -43.89 5.27
CA GLU A 130 -8.32 -44.90 6.31
C GLU A 130 -8.66 -46.29 5.73
#